data_AF-T1BVB4-F1
#
_entry.id   AF-T1BVB4-F1
#
_cell.length_a   1.000
_cell.length_b   1.000
_cell.length_c   1.000
_cell.angle_alpha   90.00
_cell.angle_beta   90.00
_cell.angle_gamma   90.00
#
_symmetry.space_group_name_H-M   'P 1'
#
loop_
_entity.id
_entity.type
_entity.pdbx_description
1 polymer ?
#
loop_
_entity_poly.entity_id
_entity_poly.type
_entity_poly.pdbx_seq_one_letter_code
_entity_poly.pdbx_strand_id
1 'polypeptide(L)'
;MSSSELPRIRVEVSLLTPPRRLTVPAPEDLPRAIRVGVDGLIFRGFGQEGLLLPQVAPEQGWDAEDFLDGVSRKAGLPPGAWREKGVEIFTFQAEVFEEPLPGGRPGP
;
A
#
# COMPACT_ATOMS: atom_id res chain seq x y z
N MET A 1 -16.81 -6.37 21.59
CA MET A 1 -15.93 -7.55 21.55
C MET A 1 -16.17 -8.33 22.82
N SER A 2 -16.57 -9.60 22.73
CA SER A 2 -16.86 -10.45 23.91
C SER A 2 -15.58 -11.15 24.37
N SER A 3 -15.41 -11.33 25.69
CA SER A 3 -14.22 -11.96 26.29
C SER A 3 -13.94 -13.39 25.77
N SER A 4 -14.94 -14.04 25.15
CA SER A 4 -14.84 -15.39 24.60
C SER A 4 -14.25 -15.47 23.19
N GLU A 5 -14.04 -14.34 22.50
CA GLU A 5 -13.52 -14.32 21.10
C GLU A 5 -12.01 -14.07 21.01
N LEU A 6 -11.40 -13.51 22.06
CA LEU A 6 -9.97 -13.16 22.12
C LEU A 6 -9.01 -14.32 21.77
N PRO A 7 -9.26 -15.59 22.16
CA PRO A 7 -8.34 -16.70 21.83
C PRO A 7 -8.31 -17.09 20.35
N ARG A 8 -9.20 -16.54 19.51
CA ARG A 8 -9.32 -16.87 18.07
C ARG A 8 -8.87 -15.73 17.15
N ILE A 9 -8.37 -14.63 17.71
CA ILE A 9 -7.93 -13.47 16.93
C ILE A 9 -6.47 -13.69 16.56
N ARG A 10 -6.17 -13.71 15.27
CA ARG A 10 -4.80 -13.58 14.75
C ARG A 10 -4.50 -12.10 14.65
N VAL A 11 -3.47 -11.65 15.36
CA VAL A 11 -3.00 -10.26 15.29
C VAL A 11 -1.90 -10.19 14.23
N GLU A 12 -2.10 -9.33 13.25
CA GLU A 12 -1.10 -9.00 12.23
C GLU A 12 -0.58 -7.60 12.52
N VAL A 13 0.74 -7.45 12.69
CA VAL A 13 1.38 -6.15 12.90
C VAL A 13 2.21 -5.83 11.66
N SER A 14 1.79 -4.82 10.91
CA SER A 14 2.55 -4.27 9.78
C SER A 14 3.45 -3.13 10.26
N LEU A 15 4.77 -3.31 10.21
CA LEU A 15 5.73 -2.23 10.38
C LEU A 15 5.88 -1.47 9.06
N LEU A 16 5.43 -0.23 9.05
CA LEU A 16 5.48 0.62 7.87
C LEU A 16 6.73 1.49 7.88
N THR A 17 7.48 1.50 6.77
CA THR A 17 8.49 2.53 6.56
C THR A 17 7.81 3.90 6.40
N PRO A 18 8.42 5.00 6.87
CA PRO A 18 7.84 6.33 6.68
C PRO A 18 7.62 6.61 5.19
N PRO A 19 6.41 7.05 4.77
CA PRO A 19 6.12 7.32 3.38
C PRO A 19 7.07 8.36 2.78
N ARG A 20 7.60 8.09 1.60
CA ARG A 20 8.50 8.98 0.87
C ARG A 20 7.87 9.40 -0.46
N ARG A 21 7.94 10.70 -0.76
CA ARG A 21 7.45 11.23 -2.03
C ARG A 21 8.24 10.62 -3.18
N LEU A 22 7.53 10.02 -4.13
CA LEU A 22 8.11 9.51 -5.37
C LEU A 22 8.26 10.67 -6.35
N THR A 23 9.51 11.05 -6.63
CA THR A 23 9.82 12.17 -7.53
C THR A 23 10.42 11.62 -8.81
N VAL A 24 9.79 11.94 -9.93
CA VAL A 24 10.19 11.52 -11.28
C VAL A 24 10.17 12.74 -12.22
N PRO A 25 10.88 12.71 -13.36
CA PRO A 25 10.92 13.85 -14.30
C PRO A 25 9.57 14.20 -14.90
N ALA A 26 8.74 13.19 -15.18
CA ALA A 26 7.39 13.35 -15.70
C ALA A 26 6.47 12.30 -15.06
N PRO A 27 5.16 12.59 -14.88
CA PRO A 27 4.24 11.62 -14.30
C PRO A 27 4.28 10.27 -15.00
N GLU A 28 4.42 10.23 -16.32
CA GLU A 28 4.50 9.02 -17.15
C GLU A 28 5.65 8.07 -16.77
N ASP A 29 6.64 8.54 -16.01
CA ASP A 29 7.73 7.73 -15.49
C ASP A 29 7.40 7.06 -14.13
N LEU A 30 6.28 7.44 -13.47
CA LEU A 30 5.85 6.85 -12.20
C LEU A 30 5.72 5.32 -12.26
N PRO A 31 5.07 4.71 -13.28
CA PRO A 31 4.98 3.25 -13.36
C PRO A 31 6.34 2.54 -13.35
N ARG A 32 7.38 3.17 -13.92
CA ARG A 32 8.75 2.62 -13.97
C ARG A 32 9.49 2.71 -12.64
N ALA A 33 9.05 3.60 -11.75
CA ALA A 33 9.67 3.84 -10.45
C ALA A 33 8.98 3.09 -9.31
N ILE A 34 7.88 2.36 -9.59
CA ILE A 34 7.11 1.58 -8.62
C ILE A 34 7.45 0.10 -8.74
N ARG A 35 7.71 -0.56 -7.60
CA ARG A 35 7.91 -2.02 -7.54
C ARG A 35 6.65 -2.69 -7.03
N VAL A 36 5.88 -3.28 -7.95
CA VAL A 36 4.66 -4.05 -7.65
C VAL A 36 4.95 -5.17 -6.64
N GLY A 37 4.09 -5.30 -5.63
CA GLY A 37 4.24 -6.28 -4.55
C GLY A 37 5.25 -5.89 -3.46
N VAL A 38 5.96 -4.77 -3.61
CA VAL A 38 6.94 -4.27 -2.64
C VAL A 38 6.56 -2.90 -2.11
N ASP A 39 6.22 -1.97 -3.00
CA ASP A 39 5.86 -0.61 -2.64
C ASP A 39 4.34 -0.51 -2.45
N GLY A 40 3.91 0.10 -1.34
CA GLY A 40 2.56 0.60 -1.14
C GLY A 40 2.48 2.03 -1.67
N LEU A 41 1.29 2.45 -2.10
CA LEU A 41 1.07 3.77 -2.68
C LEU A 41 0.16 4.63 -1.80
N ILE A 42 0.52 5.90 -1.66
CA ILE A 42 -0.36 6.94 -1.15
C ILE A 42 -0.52 8.00 -2.24
N PHE A 43 -1.76 8.27 -2.59
CA PHE A 43 -2.17 9.38 -3.45
C PHE A 43 -2.54 10.56 -2.58
N ARG A 44 -2.04 11.76 -2.88
CA ARG A 44 -2.51 13.02 -2.30
C ARG A 44 -2.66 14.08 -3.38
N GLY A 45 -3.85 14.68 -3.49
CA GLY A 45 -4.09 15.75 -4.44
C GLY A 45 -5.53 16.19 -4.44
N PHE A 46 -5.79 17.45 -4.80
CA PHE A 46 -7.15 18.00 -4.89
C PHE A 46 -8.00 17.87 -3.61
N GLY A 47 -7.36 17.87 -2.44
CA GLY A 47 -8.03 17.67 -1.15
C GLY A 47 -8.43 16.21 -0.86
N GLN A 48 -8.04 15.27 -1.72
CA GLN A 48 -8.34 13.85 -1.60
C GLN A 48 -7.07 13.06 -1.23
N GLU A 49 -7.26 11.94 -0.52
CA GLU A 49 -6.20 11.00 -0.16
C GLU A 49 -6.69 9.56 -0.33
N GLY A 50 -5.81 8.70 -0.86
CA GLY A 50 -6.07 7.28 -1.04
C GLY A 50 -4.79 6.49 -0.77
N LEU A 51 -4.95 5.28 -0.22
CA LEU A 51 -3.83 4.40 0.10
C LEU A 51 -4.14 2.98 -0.32
N LEU A 52 -3.17 2.32 -0.96
CA LEU A 52 -3.19 0.88 -1.20
C LEU A 52 -1.89 0.24 -0.69
N LEU A 53 -2.04 -0.91 -0.04
CA LEU A 53 -0.93 -1.68 0.52
C LEU A 53 -0.16 -2.42 -0.59
N PRO A 54 1.12 -2.79 -0.36
CA PRO A 54 1.95 -3.47 -1.37
C PRO A 54 1.32 -4.72 -1.99
N GLN A 55 0.58 -5.51 -1.20
CA GLN A 55 -0.02 -6.77 -1.62
C GLN A 55 -1.24 -6.62 -2.54
N VAL A 56 -1.86 -5.44 -2.59
CA VAL A 56 -3.09 -5.26 -3.38
C VAL A 56 -2.83 -5.49 -4.86
N ALA A 57 -1.76 -4.92 -5.42
CA ALA A 57 -1.45 -5.06 -6.83
C ALA A 57 -1.23 -6.54 -7.26
N PRO A 58 -0.36 -7.34 -6.62
CA PRO A 58 -0.20 -8.74 -7.01
C PRO A 58 -1.45 -9.60 -6.77
N GLU A 59 -2.23 -9.35 -5.71
CA GLU A 59 -3.49 -10.08 -5.48
C GLU A 59 -4.54 -9.84 -6.56
N GLN A 60 -4.55 -8.65 -7.16
CA GLN A 60 -5.44 -8.29 -8.25
C GLN A 60 -4.85 -8.59 -9.65
N GLY A 61 -3.59 -9.02 -9.72
CA GLY A 61 -2.88 -9.21 -10.98
C GLY A 61 -2.60 -7.89 -11.73
N TRP A 62 -2.52 -6.78 -11.00
CA TRP A 62 -2.27 -5.45 -11.55
C TRP A 62 -0.78 -5.19 -11.80
N ASP A 63 -0.50 -4.46 -12.88
CA ASP A 63 0.80 -3.84 -13.08
C ASP A 63 0.90 -2.48 -12.34
N ALA A 64 2.01 -1.78 -12.50
CA ALA A 64 2.24 -0.51 -11.80
C ALA A 64 1.27 0.61 -12.25
N GLU A 65 0.82 0.59 -13.50
CA GLU A 65 -0.11 1.58 -14.03
C GLU A 65 -1.54 1.31 -13.54
N ASP A 66 -1.98 0.06 -13.58
CA ASP A 66 -3.23 -0.39 -12.96
C ASP A 66 -3.26 -0.05 -11.46
N PHE A 67 -2.11 -0.19 -10.77
CA PHE A 67 -2.01 0.11 -9.36
C PHE A 67 -2.15 1.62 -9.05
N LEU A 68 -1.56 2.47 -9.89
CA LEU A 68 -1.72 3.93 -9.84
C LEU A 68 -3.17 4.36 -10.12
N ASP A 69 -3.84 3.70 -11.07
CA ASP A 69 -5.26 3.91 -11.34
C ASP A 69 -6.12 3.43 -10.16
N GLY A 70 -5.76 2.31 -9.56
CA GLY A 70 -6.39 1.76 -8.37
C GLY A 70 -6.33 2.73 -7.19
N VAL A 71 -5.16 3.31 -6.88
CA VAL A 71 -5.03 4.25 -5.77
C VAL A 71 -5.73 5.59 -6.08
N SER A 72 -5.78 6.00 -7.35
CA SER A 72 -6.57 7.16 -7.78
C SER A 72 -8.05 6.95 -7.51
N ARG A 73 -8.60 5.77 -7.88
CA ARG A 73 -9.98 5.38 -7.55
C ARG A 73 -10.21 5.32 -6.05
N LYS A 74 -9.23 4.82 -5.28
CA LYS A 74 -9.30 4.75 -3.81
C LYS A 74 -9.38 6.14 -3.18
N ALA A 75 -8.73 7.14 -3.77
CA ALA A 75 -8.84 8.55 -3.39
C ALA A 75 -10.16 9.21 -3.87
N GLY A 76 -11.04 8.46 -4.55
CA GLY A 76 -12.29 8.98 -5.10
C GLY A 76 -12.14 9.77 -6.40
N LEU A 77 -11.04 9.59 -7.12
CA LEU A 77 -10.74 10.25 -8.39
C LEU A 77 -10.74 9.25 -9.54
N PRO A 78 -10.94 9.70 -10.80
CA PRO A 78 -10.93 8.80 -11.95
C PRO A 78 -9.53 8.17 -12.18
N PRO A 79 -9.47 7.03 -12.90
CA PRO A 79 -8.23 6.50 -13.45
C PRO A 79 -7.40 7.58 -14.16
N GLY A 80 -6.08 7.49 -14.05
CA GLY A 80 -5.15 8.45 -14.64
C GLY A 80 -5.01 9.78 -13.91
N ALA A 81 -5.82 10.06 -12.87
CA ALA A 81 -5.70 11.31 -12.10
C ALA A 81 -4.30 11.53 -11.50
N TRP A 82 -3.54 10.45 -11.28
CA TRP A 82 -2.15 10.49 -10.83
C TRP A 82 -1.19 11.24 -11.77
N ARG A 83 -1.59 11.52 -13.02
CA ARG A 83 -0.83 12.31 -14.00
C ARG A 83 -0.96 13.82 -13.83
N GLU A 84 -1.94 14.27 -13.05
CA GLU A 84 -2.23 15.70 -12.91
C GLU A 84 -1.17 16.44 -12.09
N LYS A 85 -0.87 17.69 -12.45
CA LYS A 85 0.17 18.53 -11.81
C LYS A 85 -0.11 18.88 -10.33
N GLY A 86 -1.28 18.53 -9.80
CA GLY A 86 -1.67 18.73 -8.40
C GLY A 86 -1.63 17.46 -7.55
N VAL A 87 -1.09 16.36 -8.10
CA VAL A 87 -1.03 15.07 -7.41
C VAL A 87 0.39 14.73 -7.01
N GLU A 88 0.49 14.20 -5.80
CA GLU A 88 1.71 13.67 -5.22
C GLU A 88 1.51 12.19 -4.93
N ILE A 89 2.43 11.37 -5.42
CA ILE A 89 2.49 9.96 -5.09
C ILE A 89 3.59 9.75 -4.06
N PHE A 90 3.27 9.04 -2.98
CA PHE A 90 4.23 8.59 -1.99
C PHE A 90 4.30 7.06 -2.02
N THR A 91 5.48 6.54 -1.75
CA THR A 91 5.72 5.10 -1.57
C THR A 91 6.08 4.80 -0.13
N PHE A 92 5.65 3.64 0.36
CA PHE A 92 6.08 3.08 1.63
C PHE A 92 6.23 1.57 1.47
N GLN A 93 6.86 0.92 2.43
CA GLN A 93 6.96 -0.54 2.48
C GLN A 93 6.32 -1.02 3.78
N ALA A 94 5.66 -2.16 3.73
CA ALA A 94 5.11 -2.83 4.90
C ALA A 94 5.88 -4.13 5.10
N GLU A 95 6.56 -4.27 6.24
CA GLU A 95 6.99 -5.58 6.71
C GLU A 95 5.89 -6.14 7.61
N VAL A 96 5.28 -7.25 7.16
CA VAL A 96 4.22 -7.93 7.90
C VAL A 96 4.86 -8.91 8.87
N PHE A 97 4.67 -8.68 10.17
CA PHE A 97 5.02 -9.63 11.22
C PHE A 97 3.73 -10.33 11.68
N GLU A 98 3.63 -11.62 11.43
CA GLU A 98 2.62 -12.48 12.06
C GLU A 98 3.20 -13.06 13.36
N GLU A 99 2.44 -13.01 14.46
CA GLU A 99 2.82 -13.76 15.66
C GLU A 99 2.83 -15.28 15.35
N PRO A 100 3.86 -16.01 15.78
CA PRO A 100 3.79 -17.47 15.78
C PRO A 100 2.66 -17.91 16.72
N LEU A 101 1.97 -18.99 16.35
CA LEU A 101 0.87 -19.60 17.11
C LEU A 101 1.15 -19.56 18.63
N PRO A 102 0.15 -19.24 19.47
CA PRO A 102 0.35 -19.24 20.92
C PRO A 102 0.84 -20.63 21.36
N GLY A 103 2.11 -20.70 21.77
CA GLY A 103 2.79 -21.94 22.20
C GLY A 103 4.02 -22.39 21.39
N GLY A 104 4.41 -21.69 20.32
CA GLY A 104 5.63 -22.00 19.58
C GLY A 104 6.90 -21.64 20.36
N ARG A 105 7.67 -22.64 20.82
CA ARG A 105 9.03 -22.39 21.35
C ARG A 105 9.90 -21.83 20.23
N PRO A 106 10.77 -20.83 20.49
CA PRO A 106 11.79 -20.46 19.52
C PRO A 106 12.68 -21.69 19.24
N GLY A 107 12.84 -22.02 17.95
CA GLY A 107 13.81 -23.01 17.49
C GLY A 107 15.25 -22.52 17.71
N PRO A 108 16.24 -23.43 17.69
CA PRO A 108 17.61 -23.17 18.15
C PRO A 108 18.35 -22.06 17.41
#